data_AF-A0A9N7U6R3-F1
#
_entry.id   AF-A0A9N7U6R3-F1
#
_cell.length_a   1.000
_cell.length_b   1.000
_cell.length_c   1.000
_cell.angle_alpha   90.00
_cell.angle_beta   90.00
_cell.angle_gamma   90.00
#
_symmetry.space_group_name_H-M   'P 1'
#
loop_
_entity.id
_entity.type
_entity.pdbx_description
1 polymer ?
#
loop_
_entity_poly.entity_id
_entity_poly.type
_entity_poly.pdbx_seq_one_letter_code
_entity_poly.pdbx_strand_id
1 'polypeptide(L)'
;MPGKTKYNLVDDGHDLRIPLHNEEAFQCGINFEAKYIGSLDVARPGSRVEIVAAMRRIRVSGRLAKLYYCKLFLSSSVRLGPGVF
;
A
#
# COMPACT_ATOMS: atom_id res chain seq x y z
N MET A 1 -23.24 6.56 8.65
CA MET A 1 -22.37 5.44 8.18
C MET A 1 -21.21 6.05 7.41
N PRO A 2 -19.93 5.78 7.75
CA PRO A 2 -18.82 6.31 6.96
C PRO A 2 -18.87 5.69 5.56
N GLY A 3 -19.11 6.53 4.54
CA GLY A 3 -19.32 6.10 3.16
C GLY A 3 -18.11 5.34 2.61
N LYS A 4 -18.39 4.29 1.81
CA LYS A 4 -17.38 3.53 1.07
C LYS A 4 -16.59 4.49 0.17
N THR A 5 -15.46 4.96 0.67
CA THR A 5 -14.48 5.71 -0.15
C THR A 5 -13.80 4.78 -1.15
N LYS A 6 -13.31 5.33 -2.26
CA LYS A 6 -12.55 4.64 -3.31
C LYS A 6 -11.30 3.87 -2.83
N TYR A 7 -10.93 4.00 -1.56
CA TYR A 7 -9.80 3.32 -0.93
C TYR A 7 -10.21 2.14 -0.04
N ASN A 8 -11.52 1.87 0.14
CA ASN A 8 -12.04 0.75 0.94
C ASN A 8 -12.22 -0.54 0.12
N LEU A 9 -11.49 -0.68 -0.99
CA LEU A 9 -11.72 -1.76 -1.97
C LEU A 9 -10.98 -3.07 -1.64
N VAL A 10 -10.24 -3.14 -0.53
CA VAL A 10 -9.62 -4.39 -0.09
C VAL A 10 -10.53 -5.03 0.94
N ASP A 11 -11.33 -6.01 0.50
CA ASP A 11 -12.14 -6.81 1.41
C ASP A 11 -11.23 -7.76 2.20
N ASP A 12 -11.08 -7.52 3.50
CA ASP A 12 -10.32 -8.37 4.43
C ASP A 12 -10.89 -9.81 4.50
N GLY A 13 -12.09 -10.05 3.95
CA GLY A 13 -12.75 -11.35 3.90
C GLY A 13 -12.30 -12.28 2.77
N HIS A 14 -11.55 -11.78 1.79
CA HIS A 14 -10.96 -12.64 0.77
C HIS A 14 -9.70 -13.32 1.32
N ASP A 15 -9.58 -14.62 1.05
CA ASP A 15 -8.40 -15.40 1.38
C ASP A 15 -7.16 -14.75 0.73
N LEU A 16 -6.31 -14.13 1.56
CA LEU A 16 -5.09 -13.42 1.15
C LEU A 16 -4.10 -14.30 0.34
N ARG A 17 -4.37 -15.60 0.25
CA ARG A 17 -3.60 -16.55 -0.55
C ARG A 17 -3.95 -16.54 -2.04
N ILE A 18 -5.06 -15.91 -2.45
CA ILE A 18 -5.49 -15.87 -3.86
C ILE A 18 -5.06 -14.52 -4.45
N PRO A 19 -4.13 -14.50 -5.42
CA PRO A 19 -3.69 -13.27 -6.06
C PRO A 19 -4.87 -12.56 -6.77
N LEU A 20 -5.12 -11.31 -6.39
CA LEU A 20 -6.18 -10.49 -6.99
C LEU A 20 -5.90 -10.12 -8.46
N HIS A 21 -4.62 -10.16 -8.86
CA HIS A 21 -4.16 -9.86 -10.21
C HIS A 21 -3.36 -11.04 -10.77
N ASN A 22 -3.52 -11.31 -12.06
CA ASN A 22 -2.80 -12.38 -12.75
C ASN A 22 -1.29 -12.09 -12.79
N GLU A 23 -0.45 -13.13 -12.84
CA GLU A 23 1.01 -13.00 -12.80
C GLU A 23 1.56 -12.12 -13.94
N GLU A 24 0.95 -12.12 -15.13
CA GLU A 24 1.37 -11.26 -16.25
C GLU A 24 1.11 -9.77 -15.97
N ALA A 25 0.14 -9.45 -15.10
CA ALA A 25 -0.10 -8.07 -14.70
C ALA A 25 1.09 -7.49 -13.91
N PHE A 26 1.79 -8.32 -13.12
CA PHE A 26 2.99 -7.90 -12.42
C PHE A 26 4.20 -7.74 -13.35
N GLN A 27 4.21 -8.41 -14.50
CA GLN A 27 5.25 -8.24 -15.53
C GLN A 27 5.08 -6.90 -16.26
N CYS A 28 3.85 -6.51 -16.59
CA CYS A 28 3.53 -5.21 -17.21
C CYS A 28 3.52 -4.04 -16.21
N GLY A 29 3.43 -4.34 -14.91
CA GLY A 29 3.34 -3.36 -13.83
C GLY A 29 1.91 -2.91 -13.56
N ILE A 30 1.48 -3.03 -12.31
CA ILE A 30 0.13 -2.67 -11.87
C ILE A 30 0.16 -1.29 -11.23
N ASN A 31 -0.65 -0.36 -11.74
CA ASN A 31 -0.69 1.02 -11.26
C ASN A 31 -1.90 1.27 -10.38
N PHE A 32 -1.67 1.85 -9.20
CA PHE A 32 -2.69 2.22 -8.23
C PHE A 32 -2.70 3.73 -7.99
N GLU A 33 -3.87 4.36 -8.08
CA GLU A 33 -4.03 5.75 -7.62
C GLU A 33 -3.99 5.77 -6.09
N ALA A 34 -2.94 6.36 -5.54
CA ALA A 34 -2.70 6.46 -4.10
C ALA A 34 -2.57 7.92 -3.68
N LYS A 35 -2.67 8.15 -2.38
CA LYS A 35 -2.52 9.45 -1.75
C LYS A 35 -1.35 9.38 -0.78
N TYR A 36 -0.29 10.15 -1.02
CA TYR A 36 0.84 10.17 -0.11
C TYR A 36 0.46 10.86 1.20
N ILE A 37 0.63 10.15 2.32
CA ILE A 37 0.29 10.65 3.65
C ILE A 37 1.52 11.04 4.49
N GLY A 38 2.71 10.58 4.10
CA GLY A 38 3.97 10.78 4.81
C GLY A 38 4.82 9.53 4.89
N SER A 39 6.02 9.68 5.44
CA SER A 39 6.98 8.62 5.73
C SER A 39 7.46 8.72 7.18
N LEU A 40 7.86 7.60 7.75
CA LEU A 40 8.42 7.53 9.10
C LEU A 40 9.38 6.35 9.15
N ASP A 41 10.54 6.57 9.76
CA ASP A 41 11.47 5.48 10.02
C ASP A 41 10.94 4.57 11.14
N VAL A 42 10.91 3.27 10.88
CA VAL A 42 10.38 2.26 11.78
C VAL A 42 11.26 1.02 11.73
N ALA A 43 11.43 0.34 12.86
CA ALA A 43 12.04 -0.98 12.88
C ALA A 43 11.26 -1.96 11.99
N ARG A 44 11.95 -2.97 11.45
CA ARG A 44 11.36 -3.98 10.56
C ARG A 44 10.13 -4.61 11.21
N PRO A 45 8.92 -4.41 10.67
CA PRO A 45 7.71 -4.96 11.28
C PRO A 45 7.64 -6.48 11.10
N GLY A 46 7.33 -7.19 12.17
CA GLY A 46 7.10 -8.64 12.18
C GLY A 46 5.63 -9.02 12.18
N SER A 47 4.72 -8.08 12.44
CA SER A 47 3.28 -8.35 12.53
C SER A 47 2.40 -7.28 11.87
N ARG A 48 1.18 -7.67 11.49
CA ARG A 48 0.14 -6.75 10.98
C ARG A 48 -0.11 -5.60 11.95
N VAL A 49 -0.08 -5.88 13.26
CA VAL A 49 -0.35 -4.88 14.31
C VAL A 49 0.70 -3.77 14.29
N GLU A 50 1.97 -4.12 14.13
CA GLU A 50 3.07 -3.15 14.03
C GLU A 50 2.96 -2.28 12.78
N ILE A 51 2.58 -2.88 11.64
CA ILE A 51 2.32 -2.15 10.38
C ILE A 51 1.20 -1.13 10.58
N VAL A 52 0.07 -1.55 11.17
CA VAL A 52 -1.06 -0.65 11.44
C VAL A 52 -0.69 0.44 12.44
N ALA A 53 0.10 0.13 13.47
CA ALA A 53 0.58 1.11 14.44
C ALA A 53 1.49 2.16 13.79
N ALA A 54 2.40 1.76 12.89
CA ALA A 54 3.22 2.68 12.11
C ALA A 54 2.36 3.59 11.22
N MET A 55 1.41 3.04 10.49
CA MET A 55 0.48 3.80 9.64
C MET A 55 -0.33 4.84 10.42
N ARG A 56 -0.78 4.50 11.63
CA ARG A 56 -1.48 5.45 12.52
C ARG A 56 -0.58 6.62 12.94
N ARG A 57 0.68 6.36 13.28
CA ARG A 57 1.67 7.40 13.63
C ARG A 57 1.92 8.37 12.48
N ILE A 58 2.14 7.84 11.28
CA ILE A 58 2.31 8.65 10.05
C ILE A 58 1.09 9.53 9.82
N ARG A 59 -0.13 8.97 9.96
CA ARG A 59 -1.38 9.71 9.71
C ARG A 59 -1.66 10.82 10.73
N VAL A 60 -1.26 10.65 11.99
CA VAL A 60 -1.35 11.72 13.00
C VAL A 60 -0.34 12.82 12.67
N SER A 61 0.90 12.47 12.38
CA SER A 61 1.95 13.42 11.99
C SER A 61 1.57 14.23 10.73
N GLY A 62 1.08 13.57 9.67
CA GLY A 62 0.68 14.24 8.43
C GLY A 62 -0.50 15.22 8.58
N ARG A 63 -1.41 14.98 9.54
CA ARG A 63 -2.47 15.96 9.88
C ARG A 63 -1.91 17.22 10.53
N LEU A 64 -0.88 17.08 11.36
CA LEU A 64 -0.23 18.20 12.05
C LEU A 64 0.66 19.00 11.09
N ALA A 65 1.35 18.32 10.18
CA ALA A 65 2.28 18.94 9.24
C ALA A 65 1.61 19.64 8.03
N LYS A 66 0.30 19.46 7.80
CA LYS A 66 -0.42 19.98 6.62
C LYS A 66 0.29 19.67 5.28
N LEU A 67 1.11 18.62 5.24
CA LEU A 67 1.81 18.23 4.02
C LEU A 67 0.76 17.91 2.96
N TYR A 68 0.73 18.70 1.89
CA TYR A 68 -0.30 18.61 0.86
C TYR A 68 -0.28 17.20 0.29
N TYR A 69 -1.40 16.52 0.45
CA TYR A 69 -1.53 15.17 -0.01
C TYR A 69 -1.51 15.12 -1.54
N CYS A 70 -0.34 14.86 -2.12
CA CYS A 70 -0.20 14.64 -3.54
C CYS A 70 -0.83 13.29 -3.92
N LYS A 71 -1.68 13.31 -4.94
CA LYS A 71 -2.05 12.08 -5.65
C LYS A 71 -0.80 11.54 -6.33
N LEU A 72 -0.54 10.26 -6.15
CA LEU A 72 0.57 9.54 -6.75
C LEU A 72 0.06 8.27 -7.41
N PHE A 73 0.80 7.78 -8.39
CA PHE A 73 0.61 6.45 -8.94
C PHE A 73 1.66 5.52 -8.34
N LEU A 74 1.21 4.51 -7.59
CA LEU A 74 2.07 3.45 -7.07
C LEU A 74 2.11 2.33 -8.10
N SER A 75 3.29 1.94 -8.58
CA SER A 75 3.46 0.81 -9.48
C SER A 75 4.04 -0.39 -8.73
N SER A 76 3.36 -1.53 -8.77
CA SER A 76 3.90 -2.81 -8.31
C SER A 76 4.26 -3.68 -9.50
N SER A 77 5.53 -4.04 -9.63
CA SER A 77 6.05 -4.92 -10.68
C SER A 77 7.12 -5.83 -10.11
N VAL A 78 7.21 -7.06 -10.63
CA VAL A 78 8.33 -7.96 -10.33
C VAL A 78 9.49 -7.64 -11.26
N ARG A 79 10.63 -7.25 -10.69
CA ARG A 79 11.89 -7.23 -11.45
C ARG A 79 12.40 -8.66 -11.51
N LEU A 80 12.24 -9.32 -12.65
CA LEU A 80 12.95 -10.55 -12.94
C LEU A 80 14.44 -10.21 -12.99
N GLY A 81 15.18 -10.58 -11.95
CA GLY A 81 16.64 -10.49 -11.95
C GLY A 81 17.22 -11.46 -13.00
N PRO A 82 18.36 -11.14 -13.62
CA PRO A 82 19.02 -12.09 -14.51
C PRO A 82 19.54 -13.26 -13.67
N GLY A 83 18.90 -14.42 -13.74
CA GLY A 83 19.38 -15.64 -13.05
C GLY A 83 18.34 -16.63 -12.52
N VAL A 84 17.07 -16.54 -12.94
CA VAL A 84 16.07 -17.60 -12.68
C VAL A 84 15.71 -18.33 -13.98
N PHE A 85 16.58 -19.24 -14.40
CA PHE A 85 16.32 -20.37 -15.30
C PHE A 85 17.11 -21.57 -14.80
#